data_AF-F8D4T5-F1
#
_entry.id   AF-F8D4T5-F1
#
_cell.length_a   1.000
_cell.length_b   1.000
_cell.length_c   1.000
_cell.angle_alpha   90.00
_cell.angle_beta   90.00
_cell.angle_gamma   90.00
#
_symmetry.space_group_name_H-M   'P 1'
#
loop_
_entity.id
_entity.type
_entity.pdbx_description
1 polymer ?
#
loop_
_entity_poly.entity_id
_entity_poly.type
_entity_poly.pdbx_seq_one_letter_code
_entity_poly.pdbx_strand_id
1 'polypeptide(L)'
;MVRPDPDRAISTVMDVSLALLLISASVLLIGVHLSRDDSSVDRDRGDRSYQTVTGSTVTITYDLRAENESGVAAVDETDQFDVPDGYEPDEAPDAYRVTRYGPASGLLVEAAIVNVDYDGTRPFAYGHEVEASVDAAIQRQLVGADDSIYVVATWEPYEDSSFGGTATSGDRPAQSVAVSSASGTVSTTMAGADYEEIAAAYHEGQRTSGDGLEAAANALASTIIEAMFPVAETQYALESTRTENAVTTYDYRKLALALDGAELRDDVNEEIVGSNPNAERANELLADALAETVAEDMHDHEISDDLERTYDELRPAPREDEFVAEAEPLLEEYISIETADLTVQTTE
;
A
#
# COMPACT_ATOMS: atom_id res chain seq x y z
N MET A 1 -30.31 -6.27 91.01
CA MET A 1 -29.45 -5.14 90.58
C MET A 1 -28.38 -5.73 89.68
N VAL A 2 -28.64 -5.78 88.36
CA VAL A 2 -27.78 -6.42 87.35
C VAL A 2 -27.01 -5.30 86.66
N ARG A 3 -25.68 -5.35 86.71
CA ARG A 3 -24.80 -4.40 86.01
C ARG A 3 -24.91 -4.66 84.50
N PRO A 4 -25.03 -3.63 83.65
CA PRO A 4 -24.93 -3.82 82.21
C PRO A 4 -23.48 -4.16 81.85
N ASP A 5 -23.28 -5.26 81.11
CA ASP A 5 -21.99 -5.65 80.55
C ASP A 5 -21.52 -4.59 79.53
N PRO A 6 -20.33 -3.99 79.71
CA PRO A 6 -19.77 -3.01 78.77
C PRO A 6 -19.37 -3.60 77.42
N ASP A 7 -19.34 -4.93 77.30
CA ASP A 7 -18.82 -5.65 76.13
C ASP A 7 -19.73 -5.55 74.89
N ARG A 8 -21.01 -5.21 75.05
CA ARG A 8 -21.94 -5.05 73.92
C ARG A 8 -21.75 -3.75 73.13
N ALA A 9 -21.17 -2.70 73.73
CA ALA A 9 -20.92 -1.43 73.03
C ALA A 9 -19.65 -1.47 72.17
N ILE A 10 -18.69 -2.34 72.51
CA ILE A 10 -17.40 -2.45 71.83
C ILE A 10 -17.56 -3.21 70.49
N SER A 11 -18.43 -4.22 70.45
CA SER A 11 -18.64 -5.05 69.25
C SER A 11 -19.33 -4.32 68.10
N THR A 12 -20.32 -3.46 68.37
CA THR A 12 -21.03 -2.72 67.30
C THR A 12 -20.19 -1.61 66.71
N VAL A 13 -19.39 -0.91 67.52
CA VAL A 13 -18.47 0.13 67.02
C VAL A 13 -17.36 -0.51 66.20
N MET A 14 -16.83 -1.66 66.63
CA MET A 14 -15.81 -2.40 65.87
C MET A 14 -16.36 -2.93 64.53
N ASP A 15 -17.57 -3.49 64.49
CA ASP A 15 -18.20 -3.95 63.24
C ASP A 15 -18.48 -2.80 62.28
N VAL A 16 -18.97 -1.65 62.79
CA VAL A 16 -19.19 -0.46 61.95
C VAL A 16 -17.87 0.09 61.43
N SER A 17 -16.82 0.09 62.25
CA SER A 17 -15.49 0.53 61.84
C SER A 17 -14.90 -0.40 60.77
N LEU A 18 -15.03 -1.71 60.94
CA LEU A 18 -14.59 -2.71 59.96
C LEU A 18 -15.37 -2.59 58.64
N ALA A 19 -16.69 -2.41 58.72
CA ALA A 19 -17.54 -2.21 57.54
C ALA A 19 -17.16 -0.93 56.79
N LEU A 20 -16.93 0.18 57.50
CA LEU A 20 -16.47 1.42 56.88
C LEU A 20 -15.07 1.27 56.29
N LEU A 21 -14.17 0.54 56.92
CA LEU A 21 -12.82 0.30 56.40
C LEU A 21 -12.85 -0.56 55.14
N LEU A 22 -13.70 -1.60 55.10
CA LEU A 22 -13.92 -2.42 53.92
C LEU A 22 -14.55 -1.63 52.77
N ILE A 23 -15.55 -0.79 53.04
CA ILE A 23 -16.15 0.07 52.01
C ILE A 23 -15.12 1.07 51.50
N SER A 24 -14.33 1.68 52.39
CA SER A 24 -13.26 2.62 52.01
C SER A 24 -12.19 1.93 51.17
N ALA A 25 -11.78 0.72 51.57
CA ALA A 25 -10.80 -0.07 50.84
C ALA A 25 -11.34 -0.49 49.46
N SER A 26 -12.60 -0.91 49.35
CA SER A 26 -13.24 -1.24 48.08
C SER A 26 -13.33 -0.03 47.16
N VAL A 27 -13.74 1.14 47.68
CA VAL A 27 -13.80 2.39 46.90
C VAL A 27 -12.39 2.81 46.46
N LEU A 28 -11.39 2.67 47.33
CA LEU A 28 -9.99 2.96 46.99
C LEU A 28 -9.46 1.99 45.92
N LEU A 29 -9.81 0.70 46.00
CA LEU A 29 -9.37 -0.32 45.07
C LEU A 29 -10.03 -0.15 43.70
N ILE A 30 -11.33 0.21 43.67
CA ILE A 30 -12.03 0.61 42.46
C ILE A 30 -11.42 1.90 41.88
N GLY A 31 -11.15 2.90 42.71
CA GLY A 31 -10.49 4.14 42.28
C GLY A 31 -9.10 3.91 41.70
N VAL A 32 -8.29 3.05 42.31
CA VAL A 32 -6.94 2.71 41.82
C VAL A 32 -7.01 1.87 40.53
N HIS A 33 -8.02 1.01 40.37
CA HIS A 33 -8.19 0.23 39.14
C HIS A 33 -8.64 1.13 37.99
N LEU A 34 -9.65 1.98 38.22
CA LEU A 34 -10.11 2.95 37.22
C LEU A 34 -9.03 3.98 36.86
N SER A 35 -8.26 4.47 37.83
CA SER A 35 -7.12 5.37 37.55
C SER A 35 -5.91 4.67 36.92
N ARG A 36 -5.88 3.34 36.85
CA ARG A 36 -4.87 2.58 36.08
C ARG A 36 -5.36 2.25 34.67
N ASP A 37 -6.66 2.00 34.51
CA ASP A 37 -7.27 1.59 33.24
C ASP A 37 -7.33 2.74 32.21
N ASP A 38 -7.41 4.01 32.62
CA ASP A 38 -7.35 5.15 31.68
C ASP A 38 -6.04 5.18 30.86
N SER A 39 -4.94 4.64 31.39
CA SER A 39 -3.63 4.65 30.71
C SER A 39 -3.31 3.41 29.86
N SER A 40 -4.15 2.37 29.93
CA SER A 40 -4.03 1.16 29.11
C SER A 40 -5.01 1.14 27.95
N VAL A 41 -6.19 1.77 28.11
CA VAL A 41 -7.16 1.90 27.01
C VAL A 41 -6.56 2.72 25.86
N ASP A 42 -5.87 3.83 26.12
CA ASP A 42 -5.17 4.66 25.12
C ASP A 42 -4.11 3.91 24.30
N ARG A 43 -3.39 2.97 24.93
CA ARG A 43 -2.27 2.25 24.29
C ARG A 43 -2.75 1.15 23.34
N ASP A 44 -3.90 0.56 23.61
CA ASP A 44 -4.44 -0.53 22.79
C ASP A 44 -5.45 -0.03 21.72
N ARG A 45 -5.72 1.29 21.65
CA ARG A 45 -6.65 1.87 20.65
C ARG A 45 -6.12 1.74 19.23
N GLY A 46 -4.88 2.15 18.99
CA GLY A 46 -4.22 1.99 17.68
C GLY A 46 -4.30 0.54 17.19
N ASP A 47 -3.93 -0.41 18.05
CA ASP A 47 -3.96 -1.85 17.74
C ASP A 47 -5.39 -2.36 17.44
N ARG A 48 -6.40 -1.92 18.20
CA ARG A 48 -7.79 -2.32 17.97
C ARG A 48 -8.33 -1.76 16.65
N SER A 49 -8.01 -0.50 16.33
CA SER A 49 -8.42 0.13 15.07
C SER A 49 -7.69 -0.52 13.90
N TYR A 50 -6.40 -0.82 14.04
CA TYR A 50 -5.64 -1.60 13.07
C TYR A 50 -6.27 -2.97 12.79
N GLN A 51 -6.59 -3.73 13.85
CA GLN A 51 -7.28 -5.03 13.72
C GLN A 51 -8.67 -4.90 13.09
N THR A 52 -9.38 -3.79 13.35
CA THR A 52 -10.70 -3.54 12.77
C THR A 52 -10.60 -3.26 11.27
N VAL A 53 -9.68 -2.40 10.85
CA VAL A 53 -9.45 -2.06 9.44
C VAL A 53 -9.00 -3.30 8.67
N THR A 54 -7.92 -3.96 9.13
CA THR A 54 -7.36 -5.14 8.46
C THR A 54 -8.29 -6.36 8.48
N GLY A 55 -9.12 -6.49 9.50
CA GLY A 55 -10.09 -7.59 9.63
C GLY A 55 -11.42 -7.37 8.89
N SER A 56 -11.64 -6.18 8.31
CA SER A 56 -12.89 -5.84 7.64
C SER A 56 -12.82 -6.06 6.13
N THR A 57 -13.96 -6.39 5.52
CA THR A 57 -14.13 -6.44 4.07
C THR A 57 -15.14 -5.42 3.63
N VAL A 58 -14.88 -4.78 2.50
CA VAL A 58 -15.75 -3.73 1.94
C VAL A 58 -15.92 -3.92 0.44
N THR A 59 -16.95 -3.26 -0.10
CA THR A 59 -17.16 -3.11 -1.53
C THR A 59 -16.99 -1.65 -1.88
N ILE A 60 -16.14 -1.39 -2.86
CA ILE A 60 -15.97 -0.07 -3.47
C ILE A 60 -16.55 -0.08 -4.86
N THR A 61 -17.04 1.09 -5.26
CA THR A 61 -17.54 1.30 -6.61
C THR A 61 -17.10 2.70 -7.03
N TYR A 62 -16.26 2.77 -8.06
CA TYR A 62 -15.74 4.02 -8.61
C TYR A 62 -16.18 4.20 -10.06
N ASP A 63 -16.27 5.45 -10.50
CA ASP A 63 -16.69 5.82 -11.85
C ASP A 63 -15.51 6.48 -12.58
N LEU A 64 -15.07 5.89 -13.70
CA LEU A 64 -13.95 6.41 -14.49
C LEU A 64 -14.23 7.78 -15.15
N ARG A 65 -15.49 8.22 -15.08
CA ARG A 65 -15.97 9.51 -15.58
C ARG A 65 -15.95 10.58 -14.50
N ALA A 66 -15.61 10.22 -13.26
CA ALA A 66 -15.43 11.19 -12.19
C ALA A 66 -14.17 12.04 -12.45
N GLU A 67 -14.29 13.35 -12.26
CA GLU A 67 -13.16 14.26 -12.34
C GLU A 67 -12.28 14.13 -11.09
N ASN A 68 -10.97 14.12 -11.29
CA ASN A 68 -10.00 14.25 -10.20
C ASN A 68 -9.94 15.69 -9.65
N GLU A 69 -9.05 15.94 -8.68
CA GLU A 69 -8.88 17.28 -8.08
C GLU A 69 -8.52 18.39 -9.09
N SER A 70 -7.96 18.01 -10.25
CA SER A 70 -7.63 18.93 -11.34
C SER A 70 -8.78 19.14 -12.32
N GLY A 71 -9.95 18.53 -12.10
CA GLY A 71 -11.11 18.61 -13.00
C GLY A 71 -10.97 17.73 -14.23
N VAL A 72 -10.17 16.66 -14.18
CA VAL A 72 -9.91 15.77 -15.32
C VAL A 72 -10.43 14.37 -15.01
N ALA A 73 -11.31 13.85 -15.86
CA ALA A 73 -11.73 12.45 -15.83
C ALA A 73 -10.92 11.63 -16.84
N ALA A 74 -10.73 10.33 -16.58
CA ALA A 74 -9.97 9.44 -17.47
C ALA A 74 -10.59 9.41 -18.88
N VAL A 75 -11.92 9.40 -18.98
CA VAL A 75 -12.66 9.36 -20.26
C VAL A 75 -12.58 10.66 -21.06
N ASP A 76 -12.22 11.78 -20.43
CA ASP A 76 -12.11 13.09 -21.10
C ASP A 76 -10.74 13.28 -21.76
N GLU A 77 -9.76 12.44 -21.42
CA GLU A 77 -8.44 12.42 -22.04
C GLU A 77 -8.48 11.68 -23.38
N THR A 78 -9.17 12.25 -24.38
CA THR A 78 -9.47 11.58 -25.66
C THR A 78 -8.24 11.12 -26.46
N ASP A 79 -7.06 11.68 -26.21
CA ASP A 79 -5.81 11.24 -26.83
C ASP A 79 -5.23 9.98 -26.17
N GLN A 80 -5.71 9.64 -24.97
CA GLN A 80 -5.25 8.52 -24.15
C GLN A 80 -6.33 7.46 -23.94
N PHE A 81 -7.62 7.84 -23.97
CA PHE A 81 -8.74 6.98 -23.70
C PHE A 81 -9.57 6.70 -24.97
N ASP A 82 -9.44 5.48 -25.51
CA ASP A 82 -10.16 5.07 -26.73
C ASP A 82 -11.56 4.56 -26.38
N VAL A 83 -12.58 5.42 -26.48
CA VAL A 83 -13.98 5.05 -26.23
C VAL A 83 -14.43 3.96 -27.22
N PRO A 84 -14.86 2.77 -26.75
CA PRO A 84 -15.33 1.71 -27.64
C PRO A 84 -16.65 2.08 -28.34
N ASP A 85 -16.84 1.62 -29.58
CA ASP A 85 -18.06 1.84 -30.36
C ASP A 85 -19.32 1.35 -29.61
N GLY A 86 -20.30 2.24 -29.43
CA GLY A 86 -21.55 1.92 -28.72
C GLY A 86 -21.43 1.91 -27.19
N TYR A 87 -20.29 2.37 -26.65
CA TYR A 87 -20.04 2.57 -25.22
C TYR A 87 -19.74 4.04 -24.92
N GLU A 88 -20.38 4.97 -25.60
CA GLU A 88 -20.23 6.40 -25.34
C GLU A 88 -20.54 6.71 -23.86
N PRO A 89 -19.69 7.47 -23.13
CA PRO A 89 -19.84 7.69 -21.68
C PRO A 89 -21.20 8.23 -21.22
N ASP A 90 -21.87 9.00 -22.08
CA ASP A 90 -23.21 9.56 -21.83
C ASP A 90 -24.34 8.56 -22.12
N GLU A 91 -24.12 7.62 -23.05
CA GLU A 91 -25.12 6.65 -23.49
C GLU A 91 -25.05 5.33 -22.70
N ALA A 92 -23.85 4.94 -22.26
CA ALA A 92 -23.55 3.72 -21.51
C ALA A 92 -22.79 4.00 -20.19
N PRO A 93 -23.31 4.84 -19.29
CA PRO A 93 -22.60 5.29 -18.09
C PRO A 93 -22.18 4.14 -17.16
N ASP A 94 -22.96 3.06 -17.12
CA ASP A 94 -22.68 1.91 -16.26
C ASP A 94 -21.48 1.07 -16.75
N ALA A 95 -21.06 1.24 -18.00
CA ALA A 95 -19.89 0.55 -18.55
C ALA A 95 -18.56 1.09 -18.01
N TYR A 96 -18.58 2.28 -17.39
CA TYR A 96 -17.42 2.95 -16.80
C TYR A 96 -17.39 2.87 -15.28
N ARG A 97 -18.32 2.12 -14.69
CA ARG A 97 -18.40 1.92 -13.25
C ARG A 97 -17.76 0.60 -12.88
N VAL A 98 -16.67 0.67 -12.13
CA VAL A 98 -15.93 -0.51 -11.68
C VAL A 98 -16.33 -0.83 -10.25
N THR A 99 -16.57 -2.10 -9.95
CA THR A 99 -16.85 -2.58 -8.59
C THR A 99 -15.79 -3.58 -8.17
N ARG A 100 -15.22 -3.37 -6.99
CA ARG A 100 -14.23 -4.24 -6.36
C ARG A 100 -14.70 -4.63 -4.96
N TYR A 101 -14.30 -5.82 -4.51
CA TYR A 101 -14.56 -6.32 -3.17
C TYR A 101 -13.30 -6.95 -2.63
N GLY A 102 -12.96 -6.64 -1.38
CA GLY A 102 -11.76 -7.17 -0.75
C GLY A 102 -11.64 -6.72 0.71
N PRO A 103 -10.53 -7.10 1.37
CA PRO A 103 -10.15 -6.52 2.66
C PRO A 103 -10.01 -5.00 2.53
N ALA A 104 -10.48 -4.24 3.52
CA ALA A 104 -10.41 -2.78 3.47
C ALA A 104 -8.96 -2.27 3.36
N SER A 105 -8.03 -2.90 4.09
CA SER A 105 -6.60 -2.62 3.98
C SER A 105 -6.05 -2.94 2.58
N GLY A 106 -6.47 -4.05 1.97
CA GLY A 106 -6.05 -4.44 0.62
C GLY A 106 -6.55 -3.46 -0.44
N LEU A 107 -7.79 -2.99 -0.34
CA LEU A 107 -8.32 -1.98 -1.26
C LEU A 107 -7.69 -0.59 -1.06
N LEU A 108 -7.28 -0.25 0.17
CA LEU A 108 -6.53 0.99 0.42
C LEU A 108 -5.10 0.90 -0.16
N VAL A 109 -4.49 -0.27 -0.12
CA VAL A 109 -3.21 -0.54 -0.79
C VAL A 109 -3.37 -0.51 -2.32
N GLU A 110 -4.45 -1.08 -2.87
CA GLU A 110 -4.78 -0.94 -4.31
C GLU A 110 -4.94 0.54 -4.70
N ALA A 111 -5.57 1.35 -3.84
CA ALA A 111 -5.66 2.79 -4.04
C ALA A 111 -4.28 3.47 -4.01
N ALA A 112 -3.36 3.04 -3.14
CA ALA A 112 -2.00 3.55 -3.10
C ALA A 112 -1.25 3.24 -4.42
N ILE A 113 -1.36 2.01 -4.93
CA ILE A 113 -0.76 1.60 -6.21
C ILE A 113 -1.31 2.42 -7.39
N VAL A 114 -2.63 2.62 -7.46
CA VAL A 114 -3.23 3.45 -8.54
C VAL A 114 -2.93 4.94 -8.34
N ASN A 115 -2.62 5.37 -7.12
CA ASN A 115 -2.10 6.71 -6.83
C ASN A 115 -0.57 6.80 -6.90
N VAL A 116 0.09 5.92 -7.67
CA VAL A 116 1.53 6.02 -7.90
C VAL A 116 1.89 7.42 -8.35
N ASP A 117 2.97 7.94 -7.78
CA ASP A 117 3.54 9.24 -8.03
C ASP A 117 4.97 9.01 -8.53
N TYR A 118 5.30 9.65 -9.65
CA TYR A 118 6.62 9.63 -10.23
C TYR A 118 6.94 11.05 -10.72
N ASP A 119 8.00 11.65 -10.18
CA ASP A 119 8.38 13.05 -10.41
C ASP A 119 7.20 14.03 -10.25
N GLY A 120 6.36 13.83 -9.22
CA GLY A 120 5.17 14.66 -8.95
C GLY A 120 4.02 14.45 -9.94
N THR A 121 4.11 13.44 -10.81
CA THR A 121 3.07 13.07 -11.77
C THR A 121 2.35 11.83 -11.29
N ARG A 122 1.02 11.91 -11.23
CA ARG A 122 0.14 10.76 -10.98
C ARG A 122 -0.51 10.34 -12.30
N PRO A 123 -0.12 9.20 -12.90
CA PRO A 123 -0.53 8.85 -14.25
C PRO A 123 -2.03 8.57 -14.32
N PHE A 124 -2.64 7.96 -13.31
CA PHE A 124 -4.02 7.49 -13.40
C PHE A 124 -5.01 8.50 -12.83
N ALA A 125 -5.77 9.19 -13.69
CA ALA A 125 -6.72 10.21 -13.25
C ALA A 125 -7.80 9.65 -12.31
N TYR A 126 -8.19 8.39 -12.46
CA TYR A 126 -9.21 7.74 -11.63
C TYR A 126 -8.70 7.33 -10.25
N GLY A 127 -7.40 7.40 -9.94
CA GLY A 127 -6.85 7.00 -8.64
C GLY A 127 -7.49 7.74 -7.46
N HIS A 128 -7.76 9.03 -7.63
CA HIS A 128 -8.48 9.83 -6.64
C HIS A 128 -9.88 9.28 -6.32
N GLU A 129 -10.62 8.83 -7.33
CA GLU A 129 -11.96 8.26 -7.14
C GLU A 129 -11.88 6.87 -6.49
N VAL A 130 -10.83 6.09 -6.76
CA VAL A 130 -10.57 4.83 -6.05
C VAL A 130 -10.32 5.10 -4.56
N GLU A 131 -9.43 6.04 -4.22
CA GLU A 131 -9.17 6.45 -2.84
C GLU A 131 -10.44 6.96 -2.15
N ALA A 132 -11.18 7.87 -2.77
CA ALA A 132 -12.42 8.42 -2.23
C ALA A 132 -13.49 7.34 -1.99
N SER A 133 -13.57 6.35 -2.89
CA SER A 133 -14.48 5.21 -2.76
C SER A 133 -14.10 4.28 -1.62
N VAL A 134 -12.80 4.02 -1.43
CA VAL A 134 -12.26 3.25 -0.30
C VAL A 134 -12.51 3.98 1.00
N ASP A 135 -12.18 5.26 1.08
CA ASP A 135 -12.39 6.11 2.25
C ASP A 135 -13.87 6.11 2.68
N ALA A 136 -14.78 6.37 1.73
CA ALA A 136 -16.22 6.32 2.01
C ALA A 136 -16.70 4.93 2.45
N ALA A 137 -16.06 3.84 2.00
CA ALA A 137 -16.39 2.49 2.44
C ALA A 137 -15.88 2.19 3.86
N ILE A 138 -14.65 2.60 4.18
CA ILE A 138 -14.04 2.45 5.50
C ILE A 138 -14.80 3.31 6.52
N GLN A 139 -15.05 4.58 6.23
CA GLN A 139 -15.79 5.46 7.15
C GLN A 139 -17.19 4.94 7.46
N ARG A 140 -17.91 4.40 6.46
CA ARG A 140 -19.23 3.78 6.66
C ARG A 140 -19.18 2.60 7.63
N GLN A 141 -18.10 1.82 7.60
CA GLN A 141 -17.89 0.69 8.51
C GLN A 141 -17.59 1.16 9.95
N LEU A 142 -16.96 2.33 10.08
CA LEU A 142 -16.56 2.93 11.35
C LEU A 142 -17.63 3.86 11.97
N VAL A 143 -18.80 4.00 11.32
CA VAL A 143 -19.91 4.81 11.86
C VAL A 143 -20.31 4.30 13.25
N GLY A 144 -20.08 5.13 14.27
CA GLY A 144 -20.40 4.83 15.67
C GLY A 144 -19.18 4.44 16.53
N ALA A 145 -17.97 4.43 15.96
CA ALA A 145 -16.76 4.57 16.78
C ALA A 145 -16.73 5.99 17.36
N ASP A 146 -16.45 6.11 18.67
CA ASP A 146 -16.32 7.42 19.33
C ASP A 146 -15.00 8.11 18.96
N ASP A 147 -14.06 7.39 18.33
CA ASP A 147 -12.71 7.86 17.96
C ASP A 147 -12.65 8.31 16.50
N SER A 148 -11.83 9.34 16.22
CA SER A 148 -11.43 9.68 14.85
C SER A 148 -10.28 8.78 14.40
N ILE A 149 -10.45 8.11 13.27
CA ILE A 149 -9.49 7.15 12.73
C ILE A 149 -8.94 7.72 11.42
N TYR A 150 -7.61 7.76 11.31
CA TYR A 150 -6.88 8.11 10.10
C TYR A 150 -5.99 6.94 9.69
N VAL A 151 -6.15 6.47 8.47
CA VAL A 151 -5.39 5.36 7.92
C VAL A 151 -4.56 5.85 6.75
N VAL A 152 -3.31 5.41 6.68
CA VAL A 152 -2.40 5.69 5.57
C VAL A 152 -1.86 4.35 5.08
N ALA A 153 -2.01 4.09 3.78
CA ALA A 153 -1.30 3.04 3.08
C ALA A 153 -0.22 3.68 2.19
N THR A 154 0.99 3.17 2.27
CA THR A 154 2.12 3.58 1.43
C THR A 154 2.67 2.33 0.74
N TRP A 155 2.80 2.40 -0.58
CA TRP A 155 3.38 1.34 -1.39
C TRP A 155 4.62 1.87 -2.08
N GLU A 156 5.75 1.21 -1.83
CA GLU A 156 7.05 1.46 -2.44
C GLU A 156 7.60 0.09 -2.86
N PRO A 157 7.97 -0.12 -4.13
CA PRO A 157 8.42 -1.41 -4.62
C PRO A 157 9.78 -1.83 -4.05
N TYR A 158 10.55 -0.87 -3.54
CA TYR A 158 11.81 -1.03 -2.82
C TYR A 158 12.03 0.17 -1.89
N GLU A 159 12.93 0.04 -0.92
CA GLU A 159 13.23 1.09 0.06
C GLU A 159 13.65 2.41 -0.61
N ASP A 160 13.11 3.53 -0.12
CA ASP A 160 13.33 4.89 -0.63
C ASP A 160 13.00 5.09 -2.13
N SER A 161 12.10 4.27 -2.69
CA SER A 161 11.76 4.34 -4.12
C SER A 161 11.19 5.70 -4.56
N SER A 162 11.72 6.22 -5.66
CA SER A 162 11.18 7.38 -6.38
C SER A 162 9.89 7.07 -7.16
N PHE A 163 9.48 5.80 -7.19
CA PHE A 163 8.27 5.31 -7.85
C PHE A 163 7.37 4.64 -6.80
N GLY A 164 6.46 5.39 -6.19
CA GLY A 164 5.65 4.89 -5.08
C GLY A 164 4.33 5.63 -4.96
N GLY A 165 3.44 5.12 -4.13
CA GLY A 165 2.07 5.64 -4.01
C GLY A 165 1.58 5.71 -2.58
N THR A 166 0.62 6.60 -2.33
CA THR A 166 -0.02 6.73 -1.02
C THR A 166 -1.52 6.89 -1.17
N ALA A 167 -2.27 6.25 -0.29
CA ALA A 167 -3.70 6.45 -0.15
C ALA A 167 -4.09 6.57 1.33
N THR A 168 -5.13 7.35 1.59
CA THR A 168 -5.55 7.69 2.93
C THR A 168 -7.05 7.48 3.15
N SER A 169 -7.43 7.26 4.41
CA SER A 169 -8.83 7.27 4.82
C SER A 169 -9.00 7.99 6.15
N GLY A 170 -10.06 8.79 6.24
CA GLY A 170 -10.37 9.65 7.38
C GLY A 170 -9.59 10.95 7.39
N ASP A 171 -9.92 11.80 8.36
CA ASP A 171 -9.28 13.12 8.50
C ASP A 171 -7.94 13.00 9.21
N ARG A 172 -6.90 13.59 8.63
CA ARG A 172 -5.58 13.65 9.27
C ARG A 172 -5.66 14.36 10.63
N PRO A 173 -5.15 13.75 11.72
CA PRO A 173 -5.10 14.37 13.03
C PRO A 173 -4.37 15.72 13.01
N ALA A 174 -4.88 16.69 13.77
CA ALA A 174 -4.16 17.94 13.97
C ALA A 174 -2.85 17.70 14.72
N GLN A 175 -1.77 18.39 14.32
CA GLN A 175 -0.42 18.20 14.88
C GLN A 175 -0.30 18.41 16.40
N SER A 176 -1.29 19.05 17.03
CA SER A 176 -1.33 19.32 18.47
C SER A 176 -2.06 18.26 19.30
N VAL A 177 -2.68 17.26 18.66
CA VAL A 177 -3.48 16.22 19.33
C VAL A 177 -2.61 14.98 19.56
N ALA A 178 -2.78 14.35 20.72
CA ALA A 178 -2.12 13.08 21.00
C ALA A 178 -2.76 11.97 20.14
N VAL A 179 -1.93 11.26 19.39
CA VAL A 179 -2.35 10.13 18.53
C VAL A 179 -1.89 8.81 19.13
N SER A 180 -2.72 7.78 19.05
CA SER A 180 -2.29 6.38 19.23
C SER A 180 -2.15 5.75 17.86
N SER A 181 -0.95 5.23 17.56
CA SER A 181 -0.56 4.72 16.24
C SER A 181 -0.21 3.24 16.28
N ALA A 182 -0.66 2.48 15.28
CA ALA A 182 -0.23 1.12 15.02
C ALA A 182 0.11 0.97 13.53
N SER A 183 1.20 0.27 13.24
CA SER A 183 1.68 0.04 11.88
C SER A 183 1.94 -1.44 11.63
N GLY A 184 1.84 -1.85 10.37
CA GLY A 184 2.22 -3.18 9.92
C GLY A 184 2.11 -3.28 8.41
N THR A 185 2.58 -4.41 7.88
CA THR A 185 2.57 -4.67 6.44
C THR A 185 1.29 -5.39 6.03
N VAL A 186 0.83 -5.09 4.81
CA VAL A 186 -0.33 -5.72 4.17
C VAL A 186 0.15 -6.26 2.83
N SER A 187 -0.20 -7.50 2.51
CA SER A 187 0.10 -8.07 1.21
C SER A 187 -0.62 -7.28 0.10
N THR A 188 0.11 -6.96 -0.97
CA THR A 188 -0.49 -6.48 -2.20
C THR A 188 -1.13 -7.66 -2.96
N THR A 189 -1.83 -7.36 -4.05
CA THR A 189 -2.24 -8.41 -5.01
C THR A 189 -1.13 -8.78 -5.98
N MET A 190 -0.01 -8.06 -5.93
CA MET A 190 1.17 -8.34 -6.72
C MET A 190 1.89 -9.55 -6.15
N ALA A 191 2.51 -10.31 -7.03
CA ALA A 191 3.35 -11.44 -6.69
C ALA A 191 4.60 -11.37 -7.56
N GLY A 192 5.66 -12.05 -7.15
CA GLY A 192 6.72 -12.45 -8.07
C GLY A 192 8.01 -11.65 -7.97
N ALA A 193 8.37 -11.16 -6.78
CA ALA A 193 9.77 -10.80 -6.57
C ALA A 193 10.63 -12.07 -6.62
N ASP A 194 11.24 -12.34 -7.78
CA ASP A 194 12.24 -13.40 -7.95
C ASP A 194 13.61 -12.82 -7.59
N TYR A 195 13.90 -12.81 -6.29
CA TYR A 195 15.17 -12.30 -5.77
C TYR A 195 16.39 -13.06 -6.33
N GLU A 196 16.22 -14.35 -6.66
CA GLU A 196 17.24 -15.18 -7.29
C GLU A 196 17.54 -14.68 -8.71
N GLU A 197 16.50 -14.36 -9.50
CA GLU A 197 16.66 -13.77 -10.83
C GLU A 197 17.36 -12.41 -10.79
N ILE A 198 16.98 -11.53 -9.86
CA ILE A 198 17.60 -10.20 -9.70
C ILE A 198 19.07 -10.33 -9.30
N ALA A 199 19.39 -11.22 -8.36
CA ALA A 199 20.77 -11.49 -7.96
C ALA A 199 21.59 -12.13 -9.11
N ALA A 200 21.00 -13.03 -9.89
CA ALA A 200 21.64 -13.63 -11.05
C ALA A 200 21.92 -12.58 -12.14
N ALA A 201 20.99 -11.65 -12.37
CA ALA A 201 21.17 -10.54 -13.28
C ALA A 201 22.34 -9.64 -12.85
N TYR A 202 22.42 -9.31 -11.55
CA TYR A 202 23.57 -8.59 -11.01
C TYR A 202 24.89 -9.31 -11.29
N HIS A 203 24.95 -10.61 -10.97
CA HIS A 203 26.16 -11.41 -11.13
C HIS A 203 26.64 -11.43 -12.58
N GLU A 204 25.72 -11.67 -13.52
CA GLU A 204 26.04 -11.75 -14.94
C GLU A 204 26.46 -10.39 -15.51
N GLY A 205 25.75 -9.31 -15.15
CA GLY A 205 26.10 -7.94 -15.53
C GLY A 205 27.49 -7.54 -15.03
N GLN A 206 27.79 -7.85 -13.77
CA GLN A 206 29.08 -7.57 -13.16
C GLN A 206 30.21 -8.37 -13.82
N ARG A 207 29.95 -9.64 -14.13
CA ARG A 207 30.94 -10.55 -14.73
C ARG A 207 31.25 -10.19 -16.19
N THR A 208 30.27 -9.72 -16.94
CA THR A 208 30.38 -9.51 -18.40
C THR A 208 30.78 -8.08 -18.76
N SER A 209 30.23 -7.09 -18.07
CA SER A 209 30.42 -5.66 -18.40
C SER A 209 30.94 -4.83 -17.23
N GLY A 210 30.74 -5.29 -15.98
CA GLY A 210 30.97 -4.48 -14.78
C GLY A 210 29.77 -3.61 -14.39
N ASP A 211 28.62 -3.87 -14.99
CA ASP A 211 27.37 -3.12 -14.86
C ASP A 211 26.33 -4.00 -14.12
N GLY A 212 26.72 -4.56 -12.97
CA GLY A 212 25.86 -5.47 -12.21
C GLY A 212 24.62 -4.77 -11.67
N LEU A 213 24.76 -3.53 -11.23
CA LEU A 213 23.66 -2.77 -10.65
C LEU A 213 22.58 -2.47 -11.69
N GLU A 214 22.98 -2.04 -12.88
CA GLU A 214 22.08 -1.77 -13.99
C GLU A 214 21.33 -3.02 -14.45
N ALA A 215 22.01 -4.18 -14.45
CA ALA A 215 21.37 -5.45 -14.78
C ALA A 215 20.33 -5.87 -13.71
N ALA A 216 20.64 -5.68 -12.43
CA ALA A 216 19.70 -5.93 -11.33
C ALA A 216 18.50 -4.99 -11.38
N ALA A 217 18.73 -3.70 -11.65
CA ALA A 217 17.69 -2.69 -11.78
C ALA A 217 16.73 -3.00 -12.94
N ASN A 218 17.24 -3.48 -14.09
CA ASN A 218 16.40 -3.89 -15.21
C ASN A 218 15.53 -5.11 -14.88
N ALA A 219 16.09 -6.10 -14.17
CA ALA A 219 15.31 -7.24 -13.68
C ALA A 219 14.21 -6.80 -12.69
N LEU A 220 14.54 -5.93 -11.73
CA LEU A 220 13.59 -5.39 -10.76
C LEU A 220 12.49 -4.55 -11.43
N ALA A 221 12.84 -3.68 -12.37
CA ALA A 221 11.87 -2.90 -13.14
C ALA A 221 10.90 -3.79 -13.93
N SER A 222 11.41 -4.88 -14.52
CA SER A 222 10.59 -5.88 -15.22
C SER A 222 9.59 -6.54 -14.27
N THR A 223 10.04 -6.92 -13.06
CA THR A 223 9.16 -7.47 -12.02
C THR A 223 8.07 -6.47 -11.60
N ILE A 224 8.41 -5.19 -11.40
CA ILE A 224 7.45 -4.15 -11.01
C ILE A 224 6.37 -3.98 -12.10
N ILE A 225 6.79 -3.87 -13.36
CA ILE A 225 5.85 -3.67 -14.48
C ILE A 225 4.98 -4.91 -14.70
N GLU A 226 5.55 -6.12 -14.62
CA GLU A 226 4.75 -7.37 -14.73
C GLU A 226 3.75 -7.50 -13.58
N ALA A 227 4.13 -7.09 -12.37
CA ALA A 227 3.23 -7.06 -11.22
C ALA A 227 2.06 -6.07 -11.40
N MET A 228 2.30 -4.91 -12.03
CA MET A 228 1.25 -3.92 -12.35
C MET A 228 0.39 -4.35 -13.55
N PHE A 229 1.01 -4.98 -14.56
CA PHE A 229 0.38 -5.40 -15.80
C PHE A 229 0.67 -6.89 -16.08
N PRO A 230 0.02 -7.82 -15.34
CA PRO A 230 0.22 -9.25 -15.56
C PRO A 230 -0.06 -9.61 -17.02
N VAL A 231 0.91 -10.24 -17.69
CA VAL A 231 0.92 -10.36 -19.16
C VAL A 231 -0.34 -11.05 -19.68
N ALA A 232 -0.79 -12.12 -19.03
CA ALA A 232 -1.94 -12.90 -19.50
C ALA A 232 -3.28 -12.14 -19.35
N GLU A 233 -3.52 -11.52 -18.20
CA GLU A 233 -4.70 -10.72 -17.90
C GLU A 233 -4.74 -9.47 -18.79
N THR A 234 -3.60 -8.83 -18.96
CA THR A 234 -3.46 -7.60 -19.72
C THR A 234 -3.63 -7.86 -21.21
N GLN A 235 -3.05 -8.93 -21.75
CA GLN A 235 -3.29 -9.37 -23.12
C GLN A 235 -4.78 -9.63 -23.38
N TYR A 236 -5.46 -10.31 -22.45
CA TYR A 236 -6.90 -10.55 -22.58
C TYR A 236 -7.71 -9.25 -22.58
N ALA A 237 -7.34 -8.29 -21.74
CA ALA A 237 -8.00 -6.99 -21.68
C ALA A 237 -7.76 -6.18 -22.96
N LEU A 238 -6.54 -6.18 -23.50
CA LEU A 238 -6.20 -5.52 -24.77
C LEU A 238 -6.94 -6.14 -25.97
N GLU A 239 -7.22 -7.45 -25.96
CA GLU A 239 -8.02 -8.11 -27.01
C GLU A 239 -9.55 -7.90 -26.86
N SER A 240 -10.00 -7.33 -25.74
CA SER A 240 -11.42 -7.05 -25.50
C SER A 240 -11.96 -5.96 -26.43
N THR A 241 -13.24 -6.03 -26.79
CA THR A 241 -13.93 -5.00 -27.57
C THR A 241 -14.81 -4.09 -26.71
N ARG A 242 -14.47 -3.97 -25.42
CA ARG A 242 -15.26 -3.29 -24.39
C ARG A 242 -14.37 -2.33 -23.60
N THR A 243 -14.92 -1.73 -22.55
CA THR A 243 -14.24 -0.74 -21.71
C THR A 243 -12.94 -1.27 -21.08
N GLU A 244 -12.78 -2.59 -20.88
CA GLU A 244 -11.53 -3.14 -20.36
C GLU A 244 -10.33 -2.85 -21.27
N ASN A 245 -10.51 -2.91 -22.60
CA ASN A 245 -9.46 -2.53 -23.55
C ASN A 245 -9.13 -1.03 -23.44
N ALA A 246 -10.15 -0.19 -23.35
CA ALA A 246 -9.98 1.26 -23.25
C ALA A 246 -9.22 1.67 -21.98
N VAL A 247 -9.56 1.06 -20.84
CA VAL A 247 -8.89 1.31 -19.55
C VAL A 247 -7.46 0.82 -19.58
N THR A 248 -7.22 -0.41 -20.05
CA THR A 248 -5.87 -0.98 -20.12
C THR A 248 -4.97 -0.15 -21.05
N THR A 249 -5.50 0.28 -22.20
CA THR A 249 -4.79 1.14 -23.14
C THR A 249 -4.47 2.49 -22.52
N TYR A 250 -5.43 3.09 -21.79
CA TYR A 250 -5.23 4.32 -21.04
C TYR A 250 -4.10 4.16 -20.01
N ASP A 251 -4.13 3.09 -19.22
CA ASP A 251 -3.15 2.84 -18.16
C ASP A 251 -1.73 2.75 -18.73
N TYR A 252 -1.51 1.96 -19.80
CA TYR A 252 -0.21 1.88 -20.48
C TYR A 252 0.26 3.25 -20.99
N ARG A 253 -0.62 3.99 -21.69
CA ARG A 253 -0.25 5.28 -22.28
C ARG A 253 0.10 6.31 -21.21
N LYS A 254 -0.65 6.34 -20.11
CA LYS A 254 -0.43 7.29 -19.01
C LYS A 254 0.84 6.96 -18.23
N LEU A 255 1.12 5.69 -17.98
CA LEU A 255 2.36 5.30 -17.34
C LEU A 255 3.57 5.59 -18.25
N ALA A 256 3.48 5.28 -19.55
CA ALA A 256 4.52 5.62 -20.51
C ALA A 256 4.81 7.14 -20.56
N LEU A 257 3.75 7.96 -20.54
CA LEU A 257 3.89 9.42 -20.47
C LEU A 257 4.57 9.90 -19.19
N ALA A 258 4.30 9.25 -18.06
CA ALA A 258 4.92 9.60 -16.79
C ALA A 258 6.40 9.22 -16.76
N LEU A 259 6.76 8.03 -17.27
CA LEU A 259 8.14 7.52 -17.23
C LEU A 259 9.08 8.27 -18.18
N ASP A 260 8.72 8.40 -19.46
CA ASP A 260 9.62 8.97 -20.48
C ASP A 260 8.88 9.80 -21.56
N GLY A 261 7.66 10.22 -21.25
CA GLY A 261 6.91 11.17 -22.07
C GLY A 261 6.38 10.60 -23.38
N ALA A 262 6.29 11.46 -24.40
CA ALA A 262 5.49 11.21 -25.59
C ALA A 262 6.08 10.15 -26.53
N GLU A 263 7.41 10.01 -26.57
CA GLU A 263 8.12 9.05 -27.43
C GLU A 263 7.87 7.63 -26.94
N LEU A 264 8.13 7.34 -25.67
CA LEU A 264 7.80 6.06 -25.06
C LEU A 264 6.31 5.74 -25.17
N ARG A 265 5.42 6.73 -24.99
CA ARG A 265 3.97 6.52 -25.16
C ARG A 265 3.63 6.10 -26.59
N ASP A 266 4.26 6.69 -27.60
CA ASP A 266 4.02 6.29 -28.99
C ASP A 266 4.53 4.87 -29.26
N ASP A 267 5.73 4.51 -28.77
CA ASP A 267 6.30 3.15 -28.91
C ASP A 267 5.44 2.09 -28.21
N VAL A 268 5.04 2.33 -26.96
CA VAL A 268 4.12 1.46 -26.20
C VAL A 268 2.77 1.36 -26.92
N ASN A 269 2.28 2.48 -27.47
CA ASN A 269 1.02 2.50 -28.20
C ASN A 269 1.06 1.61 -29.44
N GLU A 270 2.19 1.49 -30.14
CA GLU A 270 2.33 0.58 -31.29
C GLU A 270 2.14 -0.90 -30.89
N GLU A 271 2.49 -1.26 -29.66
CA GLU A 271 2.38 -2.63 -29.16
C GLU A 271 1.00 -2.96 -28.61
N ILE A 272 0.29 -2.01 -28.00
CA ILE A 272 -0.99 -2.28 -27.32
C ILE A 272 -2.24 -2.07 -28.19
N VAL A 273 -2.09 -1.46 -29.38
CA VAL A 273 -3.21 -1.21 -30.30
C VAL A 273 -3.19 -2.13 -31.52
N GLY A 274 -4.32 -2.23 -32.21
CA GLY A 274 -4.44 -2.92 -33.49
C GLY A 274 -4.98 -4.35 -33.36
N SER A 275 -4.71 -5.18 -34.37
CA SER A 275 -5.33 -6.52 -34.49
C SER A 275 -4.60 -7.63 -33.73
N ASN A 276 -3.42 -7.34 -33.20
CA ASN A 276 -2.60 -8.29 -32.46
C ASN A 276 -1.77 -7.53 -31.41
N PRO A 277 -2.43 -7.02 -30.35
CA PRO A 277 -1.72 -6.35 -29.26
C PRO A 277 -0.72 -7.30 -28.62
N ASN A 278 0.32 -6.75 -28.00
CA ASN A 278 1.43 -7.48 -27.40
C ASN A 278 1.78 -6.89 -26.03
N ALA A 279 1.09 -7.36 -25.00
CA ALA A 279 1.30 -6.90 -23.62
C ALA A 279 2.74 -7.17 -23.14
N GLU A 280 3.34 -8.29 -23.54
CA GLU A 280 4.73 -8.64 -23.16
C GLU A 280 5.71 -7.59 -23.67
N ARG A 281 5.62 -7.21 -24.96
CA ARG A 281 6.51 -6.20 -25.53
C ARG A 281 6.25 -4.80 -24.98
N ALA A 282 4.99 -4.46 -24.70
CA ALA A 282 4.65 -3.20 -24.04
C ALA A 282 5.23 -3.12 -22.62
N ASN A 283 5.20 -4.22 -21.87
CA ASN A 283 5.81 -4.32 -20.54
C ASN A 283 7.33 -4.17 -20.61
N GLU A 284 8.00 -4.81 -21.57
CA GLU A 284 9.45 -4.65 -21.77
C GLU A 284 9.82 -3.17 -22.00
N LEU A 285 9.06 -2.44 -22.83
CA LEU A 285 9.32 -1.01 -23.09
C LEU A 285 9.15 -0.15 -21.82
N LEU A 286 8.10 -0.40 -21.03
CA LEU A 286 7.91 0.32 -19.77
C LEU A 286 8.97 -0.04 -18.72
N ALA A 287 9.37 -1.31 -18.66
CA ALA A 287 10.39 -1.80 -17.74
C ALA A 287 11.76 -1.22 -18.07
N ASP A 288 12.13 -1.16 -19.36
CA ASP A 288 13.36 -0.52 -19.81
C ASP A 288 13.42 0.96 -19.42
N ALA A 289 12.30 1.68 -19.52
CA ALA A 289 12.22 3.08 -19.10
C ALA A 289 12.29 3.25 -17.57
N LEU A 290 11.62 2.38 -16.81
CA LEU A 290 11.65 2.41 -15.35
C LEU A 290 13.04 1.99 -14.79
N ALA A 291 13.79 1.15 -15.51
CA ALA A 291 15.08 0.62 -15.07
C ALA A 291 16.12 1.72 -14.83
N GLU A 292 16.07 2.84 -15.56
CA GLU A 292 16.97 3.99 -15.32
C GLU A 292 16.75 4.60 -13.93
N THR A 293 15.49 4.83 -13.57
CA THR A 293 15.12 5.31 -12.23
C THR A 293 15.52 4.31 -11.14
N VAL A 294 15.21 3.02 -11.34
CA VAL A 294 15.54 1.97 -10.37
C VAL A 294 17.05 1.89 -10.16
N ALA A 295 17.85 2.00 -11.24
CA ALA A 295 19.30 1.99 -11.14
C ALA A 295 19.83 3.21 -10.38
N GLU A 296 19.27 4.39 -10.60
CA GLU A 296 19.62 5.62 -9.86
C GLU A 296 19.30 5.48 -8.37
N ASP A 297 18.08 5.05 -8.03
CA ASP A 297 17.67 4.84 -6.64
C ASP A 297 18.54 3.77 -5.95
N MET A 298 18.80 2.64 -6.61
CA MET A 298 19.67 1.57 -6.07
C MET A 298 21.12 2.04 -5.88
N HIS A 299 21.63 2.89 -6.77
CA HIS A 299 22.99 3.44 -6.69
C HIS A 299 23.16 4.36 -5.49
N ASP A 300 22.14 5.16 -5.18
CA ASP A 300 22.15 6.08 -4.05
C ASP A 300 21.83 5.41 -2.70
N HIS A 301 21.41 4.14 -2.73
CA HIS A 301 21.09 3.32 -1.57
C HIS A 301 22.26 2.40 -1.12
N GLU A 302 22.26 1.95 0.15
CA GLU A 302 23.32 1.09 0.71
C GLU A 302 23.38 -0.31 0.10
N ILE A 303 22.30 -0.74 -0.57
CA ILE A 303 22.22 -2.03 -1.27
C ILE A 303 23.30 -2.16 -2.36
N SER A 304 23.68 -1.08 -3.03
CA SER A 304 24.74 -1.08 -4.04
C SER A 304 26.08 -1.49 -3.43
N ASP A 305 26.47 -0.85 -2.32
CA ASP A 305 27.72 -1.15 -1.60
C ASP A 305 27.71 -2.59 -1.05
N ASP A 306 26.56 -3.07 -0.59
CA ASP A 306 26.42 -4.42 -0.04
C ASP A 306 26.49 -5.51 -1.11
N LEU A 307 25.87 -5.32 -2.28
CA LEU A 307 25.99 -6.24 -3.41
C LEU A 307 27.42 -6.25 -3.98
N GLU A 308 28.06 -5.09 -4.12
CA GLU A 308 29.46 -4.99 -4.55
C GLU A 308 30.38 -5.71 -3.58
N ARG A 309 30.26 -5.43 -2.28
CA ARG A 309 31.03 -6.09 -1.23
C ARG A 309 30.85 -7.60 -1.24
N THR A 310 29.61 -8.07 -1.38
CA THR A 310 29.29 -9.51 -1.45
C THR A 310 29.98 -10.16 -2.65
N TYR A 311 29.93 -9.54 -3.83
CA TYR A 311 30.62 -10.03 -5.01
C TYR A 311 32.15 -10.07 -4.82
N ASP A 312 32.71 -9.03 -4.22
CA ASP A 312 34.15 -8.82 -4.10
C ASP A 312 34.82 -9.68 -3.01
N GLU A 313 34.06 -10.14 -2.01
CA GLU A 313 34.50 -11.05 -0.96
C GLU A 313 34.60 -12.51 -1.44
N LEU A 314 33.74 -12.93 -2.38
CA LEU A 314 33.65 -14.29 -2.93
C LEU A 314 34.71 -14.60 -4.01
N ARG A 315 35.90 -14.01 -3.89
CA ARG A 315 36.99 -14.01 -4.89
C ARG A 315 37.41 -15.38 -5.42
N PRO A 316 38.03 -15.42 -6.63
CA PRO A 316 38.32 -14.31 -7.58
C PRO A 316 37.31 -14.17 -8.72
N ALA A 317 36.30 -15.04 -8.75
CA ALA A 317 35.15 -14.98 -9.63
C ALA A 317 34.08 -15.84 -8.94
N PRO A 318 33.16 -15.24 -8.17
CA PRO A 318 32.12 -16.01 -7.50
C PRO A 318 31.40 -16.88 -8.52
N ARG A 319 31.05 -18.10 -8.12
CA ARG A 319 30.02 -18.81 -8.89
C ARG A 319 28.68 -18.10 -8.66
N GLU A 320 27.83 -18.13 -9.66
CA GLU A 320 26.49 -17.53 -9.61
C GLU A 320 25.70 -18.06 -8.40
N ASP A 321 25.70 -19.38 -8.18
CA ASP A 321 25.00 -20.02 -7.05
C ASP A 321 25.50 -19.58 -5.67
N GLU A 322 26.79 -19.26 -5.56
CA GLU A 322 27.40 -18.78 -4.31
C GLU A 322 27.07 -17.30 -4.06
N PHE A 323 27.05 -16.49 -5.11
CA PHE A 323 26.67 -15.08 -5.00
C PHE A 323 25.18 -14.92 -4.71
N VAL A 324 24.31 -15.60 -5.48
CA VAL A 324 22.86 -15.56 -5.32
C VAL A 324 22.46 -15.90 -3.89
N ALA A 325 23.03 -16.96 -3.31
CA ALA A 325 22.70 -17.38 -1.94
C ALA A 325 23.05 -16.34 -0.85
N GLU A 326 24.02 -15.46 -1.10
CA GLU A 326 24.40 -14.39 -0.15
C GLU A 326 23.70 -13.05 -0.47
N ALA A 327 23.35 -12.82 -1.74
CA ALA A 327 22.67 -11.59 -2.19
C ALA A 327 21.15 -11.64 -2.00
N GLU A 328 20.52 -12.81 -2.13
CA GLU A 328 19.07 -12.98 -2.00
C GLU A 328 18.50 -12.37 -0.70
N PRO A 329 19.07 -12.60 0.50
CA PRO A 329 18.53 -12.01 1.72
C PRO A 329 18.66 -10.48 1.79
N LEU A 330 19.65 -9.90 1.13
CA LEU A 330 19.82 -8.44 1.05
C LEU A 330 18.73 -7.83 0.16
N LEU A 331 18.45 -8.49 -0.96
CA LEU A 331 17.39 -8.09 -1.88
C LEU A 331 15.99 -8.28 -1.27
N GLU A 332 15.77 -9.33 -0.48
CA GLU A 332 14.52 -9.54 0.27
C GLU A 332 14.27 -8.44 1.32
N GLU A 333 15.33 -7.88 1.92
CA GLU A 333 15.22 -6.75 2.84
C GLU A 333 14.93 -5.43 2.11
N TYR A 334 15.55 -5.23 0.94
CA TYR A 334 15.43 -4.00 0.15
C TYR A 334 14.13 -3.91 -0.67
N ILE A 335 13.65 -5.02 -1.23
CA ILE A 335 12.52 -5.07 -2.18
C ILE A 335 11.22 -5.41 -1.46
N SER A 336 10.16 -4.63 -1.72
CA SER A 336 8.88 -4.73 -1.01
C SER A 336 7.64 -4.77 -1.91
N ILE A 337 7.77 -5.14 -3.20
CA ILE A 337 6.67 -5.17 -4.20
C ILE A 337 5.39 -5.90 -3.69
N GLU A 338 5.58 -7.01 -2.98
CA GLU A 338 4.49 -7.88 -2.52
C GLU A 338 3.79 -7.36 -1.25
N THR A 339 4.28 -6.27 -0.67
CA THR A 339 3.72 -5.68 0.55
C THR A 339 3.58 -4.16 0.45
N ALA A 340 2.77 -3.60 1.34
CA ALA A 340 2.65 -2.17 1.52
C ALA A 340 2.53 -1.87 3.02
N ASP A 341 3.06 -0.73 3.42
CA ASP A 341 2.97 -0.26 4.80
C ASP A 341 1.59 0.33 5.06
N LEU A 342 0.98 -0.10 6.16
CA LEU A 342 -0.28 0.41 6.65
C LEU A 342 -0.08 0.99 8.04
N THR A 343 -0.38 2.28 8.21
CA THR A 343 -0.37 2.95 9.51
C THR A 343 -1.76 3.45 9.85
N VAL A 344 -2.23 3.09 11.05
CA VAL A 344 -3.51 3.56 11.62
C VAL A 344 -3.23 4.48 12.79
N GLN A 345 -3.76 5.68 12.73
CA GLN A 345 -3.72 6.70 13.78
C GLN A 345 -5.13 6.91 14.33
N THR A 346 -5.21 7.11 15.64
CA THR A 346 -6.49 7.33 16.35
C THR A 346 -6.39 8.52 17.29
N THR A 347 -7.45 9.34 17.34
CA THR A 347 -7.58 10.47 18.26
C THR A 347 -8.96 10.51 18.92
N GLU A 348 -9.02 11.10 20.12
CA GLU A 348 -10.26 11.38 20.86
C GLU A 348 -11.00 12.65 20.38
#